data_AF-A0A973PP97-F1
#
_entry.id   AF-A0A973PP97-F1
#
_cell.length_a   1.000
_cell.length_b   1.000
_cell.length_c   1.000
_cell.angle_alpha   90.00
_cell.angle_beta   90.00
_cell.angle_gamma   90.00
#
_symmetry.space_group_name_H-M   'P 1'
#
loop_
_entity.id
_entity.type
_entity.pdbx_description
1 polymer ?
#
loop_
_entity_poly.entity_id
_entity_poly.type
_entity_poly.pdbx_seq_one_letter_code
_entity_poly.pdbx_strand_id
1 'polypeptide(L)'
;AAIAGLKASSGWPDAPRPVHAEDLLAERALDGDEDARRQLVENVYVPLAGTPLLDTLATYLEQGTSLEATARLLFVHPNTVRYRLKKITELTGYQPTEGRSAFTLQVGLILGRLAENPLT
;
A
#
# COMPACT_ATOMS: atom_id res chain seq x y z
N ALA A 1 10.00 -18.24 -4.09
CA ALA A 1 9.12 -17.46 -4.98
C ALA A 1 7.93 -18.26 -5.54
N ALA A 2 8.11 -19.31 -6.35
CA ALA A 2 7.00 -19.98 -7.05
C ALA A 2 5.96 -20.69 -6.14
N ILE A 3 6.41 -21.38 -5.08
CA ILE A 3 5.51 -22.09 -4.14
C ILE A 3 4.72 -21.10 -3.26
N ALA A 4 5.36 -20.02 -2.82
CA ALA A 4 4.72 -18.96 -2.02
C ALA A 4 3.61 -18.24 -2.82
N GLY A 5 3.82 -17.98 -4.11
CA GLY A 5 2.80 -17.39 -4.98
C GLY A 5 1.56 -18.27 -5.18
N LEU A 6 1.74 -19.61 -5.22
CA LEU A 6 0.65 -20.56 -5.44
C LEU A 6 -0.31 -20.61 -4.23
N LYS A 7 0.23 -20.59 -3.01
CA LYS A 7 -0.57 -20.49 -1.78
C LYS A 7 -1.17 -19.10 -1.60
N ALA A 8 -0.41 -18.04 -1.88
CA ALA A 8 -0.91 -16.66 -1.83
C ALA A 8 -2.11 -16.42 -2.77
N SER A 9 -2.20 -17.13 -3.89
CA SER A 9 -3.34 -17.02 -4.83
C SER A 9 -4.69 -17.36 -4.18
N SER A 10 -4.75 -18.19 -3.13
CA SER A 10 -6.01 -18.43 -2.41
C SER A 10 -6.50 -17.21 -1.64
N GLY A 11 -5.63 -16.24 -1.36
CA GLY A 11 -5.99 -14.95 -0.78
C GLY A 11 -6.68 -13.99 -1.75
N TRP A 12 -6.60 -14.26 -3.06
CA TRP A 12 -7.34 -13.54 -4.10
C TRP A 12 -8.05 -14.53 -5.04
N PRO A 13 -9.23 -15.05 -4.65
CA PRO A 13 -9.94 -16.08 -5.41
C PRO A 13 -10.25 -15.70 -6.86
N ASP A 14 -10.53 -14.41 -7.09
CA ASP A 14 -10.86 -13.82 -8.39
C ASP A 14 -9.62 -13.36 -9.19
N ALA A 15 -8.41 -13.75 -8.78
CA ALA A 15 -7.19 -13.40 -9.48
C ALA A 15 -7.22 -13.91 -10.94
N PRO A 16 -6.71 -13.12 -11.91
CA PRO A 16 -6.56 -13.55 -13.29
C PRO A 16 -5.66 -14.79 -13.36
N ARG A 17 -5.89 -15.65 -14.36
CA ARG A 17 -5.09 -16.88 -14.53
C ARG A 17 -4.43 -16.88 -15.91
N PRO A 18 -3.08 -16.78 -15.98
CA PRO A 18 -2.12 -16.71 -14.87
C PRO A 18 -2.07 -15.33 -14.17
N VAL A 19 -1.72 -15.31 -12.88
CA VAL A 19 -1.43 -14.08 -12.09
C VAL A 19 0.07 -14.01 -11.80
N HIS A 20 0.66 -12.82 -11.87
CA HIS A 20 2.06 -12.62 -11.55
C HIS A 20 2.28 -12.58 -10.03
N ALA A 21 3.42 -13.12 -9.57
CA ALA A 21 3.75 -13.12 -8.14
C ALA A 21 3.93 -11.71 -7.54
N GLU A 22 4.20 -10.72 -8.40
CA GLU A 22 4.31 -9.30 -8.05
C GLU A 22 2.94 -8.67 -7.74
N ASP A 23 1.86 -9.21 -8.32
CA ASP A 23 0.48 -8.77 -8.04
C ASP A 23 -0.07 -9.33 -6.71
N LEU A 24 0.67 -10.26 -6.11
CA LEU A 24 0.33 -10.96 -4.85
C LEU A 24 1.27 -10.59 -3.70
N LEU A 25 1.99 -9.45 -3.79
CA LEU A 25 2.95 -9.08 -2.75
C LEU A 25 2.32 -8.97 -1.36
N ALA A 26 1.10 -8.42 -1.28
CA ALA A 26 0.37 -8.30 -0.02
C ALA A 26 0.05 -9.67 0.60
N GLU A 27 -0.50 -10.61 -0.17
CA GLU A 27 -0.82 -11.97 0.28
C GLU A 27 0.43 -12.75 0.65
N ARG A 28 1.48 -12.65 -0.18
CA ARG A 28 2.76 -13.30 0.08
C ARG A 28 3.36 -12.80 1.39
N ALA A 29 3.35 -11.48 1.60
CA ALA A 29 3.83 -10.88 2.85
C ALA A 29 3.03 -11.34 4.07
N LEU A 30 1.70 -11.48 3.94
CA LEU A 30 0.83 -12.01 4.98
C LEU A 30 1.06 -13.51 5.23
N ASP A 31 1.45 -14.28 4.22
CA ASP A 31 1.83 -15.70 4.34
C ASP A 31 3.27 -15.89 4.89
N GLY A 32 3.96 -14.81 5.26
CA GLY A 32 5.30 -14.85 5.86
C GLY A 32 6.46 -14.82 4.85
N ASP A 33 6.20 -14.47 3.59
CA ASP A 33 7.27 -14.25 2.60
C ASP A 33 8.05 -12.97 2.93
N GLU A 34 9.22 -13.11 3.55
CA GLU A 34 10.10 -12.00 3.92
C GLU A 34 10.59 -11.18 2.72
N ASP A 35 10.74 -11.79 1.54
CA ASP A 35 11.09 -11.05 0.33
C ASP A 35 9.94 -10.15 -0.12
N ALA A 36 8.69 -10.64 -0.02
CA ALA A 36 7.52 -9.82 -0.31
C ALA A 36 7.35 -8.68 0.71
N ARG A 37 7.62 -8.94 2.00
CA ARG A 37 7.60 -7.90 3.04
C ARG A 37 8.61 -6.81 2.74
N ARG A 38 9.86 -7.18 2.43
CA ARG A 38 10.93 -6.24 2.05
C ARG A 38 10.55 -5.41 0.84
N GLN A 39 10.05 -6.06 -0.23
CA GLN A 39 9.59 -5.36 -1.44
C GLN A 39 8.46 -4.36 -1.16
N LEU A 40 7.49 -4.71 -0.30
CA LEU A 40 6.43 -3.76 0.08
C LEU A 40 6.99 -2.55 0.83
N VAL A 41 7.94 -2.75 1.75
CA VAL A 41 8.58 -1.62 2.45
C VAL A 41 9.35 -0.75 1.47
N GLU A 42 10.16 -1.34 0.61
CA GLU A 42 10.99 -0.62 -0.38
C GLU A 42 10.16 0.11 -1.44
N ASN A 43 9.06 -0.47 -1.92
CA ASN A 43 8.27 0.07 -3.03
C ASN A 43 7.12 0.97 -2.56
N VAL A 44 6.60 0.79 -1.35
CA VAL A 44 5.46 1.56 -0.83
C VAL A 44 5.90 2.55 0.23
N TYR A 45 6.60 2.09 1.27
CA TYR A 45 6.83 2.89 2.45
C TYR A 45 7.99 3.87 2.30
N VAL A 46 9.17 3.36 1.92
CA VAL A 46 10.40 4.13 1.77
C VAL A 46 10.23 5.35 0.84
N PRO A 47 9.54 5.26 -0.32
CA PRO A 47 9.36 6.42 -1.20
C PRO A 47 8.47 7.53 -0.61
N LEU A 48 7.67 7.21 0.41
CA LEU A 48 6.72 8.13 1.04
C LEU A 48 7.22 8.64 2.39
N ALA A 49 8.10 7.89 3.06
CA ALA A 49 8.64 8.19 4.38
C ALA A 49 9.28 9.59 4.43
N GLY A 50 9.01 10.32 5.51
CA GLY A 50 9.49 11.70 5.69
C GLY A 50 8.82 12.75 4.80
N THR A 51 7.80 12.39 4.01
CA THR A 51 7.05 13.33 3.16
C THR A 51 5.60 13.48 3.62
N PRO A 52 4.91 14.59 3.28
CA PRO A 52 3.47 14.74 3.52
C PRO A 52 2.59 13.72 2.78
N LEU A 53 3.16 12.95 1.85
CA LEU A 53 2.44 11.92 1.10
C LEU A 53 2.10 10.74 2.00
N LEU A 54 2.97 10.36 2.93
CA LEU A 54 2.72 9.26 3.86
C LEU A 54 1.50 9.54 4.74
N ASP A 55 1.43 10.72 5.35
CA ASP A 55 0.29 11.14 6.16
C ASP A 55 -0.99 11.24 5.34
N THR A 56 -0.86 11.68 4.08
CA THR A 56 -2.00 11.75 3.16
C THR A 56 -2.52 10.37 2.82
N LEU A 57 -1.65 9.41 2.51
CA LEU A 57 -2.02 8.04 2.22
C LEU A 57 -2.67 7.37 3.43
N ALA A 58 -2.04 7.47 4.60
CA ALA A 58 -2.55 6.91 5.85
C ALA A 58 -3.96 7.42 6.16
N THR A 59 -4.12 8.75 6.18
CA THR A 59 -5.42 9.39 6.46
C THR A 59 -6.46 8.99 5.42
N TYR A 60 -6.09 8.95 4.14
CA TYR A 60 -6.99 8.59 3.06
C TYR A 60 -7.53 7.16 3.18
N LEU A 61 -6.66 6.20 3.49
CA LEU A 61 -7.05 4.81 3.68
C LEU A 61 -7.90 4.64 4.96
N GLU A 62 -7.54 5.32 6.05
CA GLU A 62 -8.30 5.31 7.31
C GLU A 62 -9.71 5.92 7.17
N GLN A 63 -9.89 6.92 6.29
CA GLN A 63 -11.19 7.56 6.02
C GLN A 63 -11.99 6.84 4.91
N GLY A 64 -11.72 5.56 4.66
CA GLY A 64 -12.45 4.77 3.67
C GLY A 64 -12.35 5.35 2.25
N THR A 65 -11.18 5.88 1.88
CA THR A 65 -10.89 6.47 0.55
C THR A 65 -11.67 7.76 0.23
N SER A 66 -12.09 8.51 1.26
CA SER A 66 -12.78 9.79 1.12
C SER A 66 -11.82 10.97 0.96
N LEU A 67 -11.86 11.64 -0.20
CA LEU A 67 -11.08 12.85 -0.49
C LEU A 67 -11.43 14.01 0.45
N GLU A 68 -12.72 14.27 0.65
CA GLU A 68 -13.21 15.40 1.44
C GLU A 68 -12.89 15.24 2.92
N ALA A 69 -13.05 14.03 3.48
CA ALA A 69 -12.70 13.75 4.87
C ALA A 69 -11.19 13.89 5.09
N THR A 70 -10.38 13.38 4.17
CA THR A 70 -8.91 13.49 4.21
C THR A 70 -8.46 14.94 4.15
N ALA A 71 -9.03 15.73 3.24
CA ALA A 71 -8.71 17.15 3.08
C ALA A 71 -8.99 17.93 4.37
N ARG A 72 -10.15 17.66 5.00
CA ARG A 72 -10.55 18.26 6.27
C ARG A 72 -9.60 17.91 7.41
N LEU A 73 -9.22 16.63 7.56
CA LEU A 73 -8.33 16.18 8.63
C LEU A 73 -6.90 16.71 8.49
N LEU A 74 -6.43 16.87 7.25
CA LEU A 74 -5.09 17.37 6.96
C LEU A 74 -5.05 18.90 6.81
N PHE A 75 -6.17 19.59 6.98
CA PHE A 75 -6.30 21.05 6.80
C PHE A 75 -5.77 21.53 5.44
N VAL A 76 -6.05 20.78 4.37
CA VAL A 76 -5.69 21.13 2.99
C VAL A 76 -6.91 21.17 2.09
N HIS A 77 -6.75 21.73 0.88
CA HIS A 77 -7.79 21.70 -0.12
C HIS A 77 -7.94 20.28 -0.74
N PRO A 78 -9.15 19.81 -1.13
CA PRO A 78 -9.33 18.51 -1.77
C PRO A 78 -8.47 18.29 -3.03
N ASN A 79 -8.21 19.34 -3.81
CA ASN A 79 -7.28 19.28 -4.95
C ASN A 79 -5.84 18.94 -4.54
N THR A 80 -5.39 19.39 -3.37
CA THR A 80 -4.07 19.03 -2.83
C THR A 80 -4.03 17.54 -2.49
N VAL A 81 -5.10 16.98 -1.92
CA VAL A 81 -5.21 15.53 -1.67
C VAL A 81 -5.14 14.78 -3.00
N ARG A 82 -5.94 15.17 -4.00
CA ARG A 82 -5.94 14.55 -5.34
C ARG A 82 -4.55 14.58 -5.98
N TYR A 83 -3.85 15.70 -5.91
CA TYR A 83 -2.49 15.84 -6.40
C TYR A 83 -1.52 14.88 -5.66
N ARG A 84 -1.60 14.82 -4.33
CA ARG A 84 -0.77 13.92 -3.53
C ARG A 84 -1.05 12.46 -3.82
N LEU A 85 -2.31 12.06 -3.98
CA LEU A 85 -2.67 10.68 -4.37
C LEU A 85 -2.14 10.32 -5.76
N LYS A 86 -2.24 11.23 -6.73
CA LYS A 86 -1.59 11.04 -8.04
C LYS A 86 -0.09 10.85 -7.87
N LYS A 87 0.56 11.65 -7.01
CA LYS A 87 1.99 11.53 -6.77
C LYS A 87 2.37 10.20 -6.09
N ILE A 88 1.54 9.71 -5.19
CA ILE A 88 1.70 8.39 -4.56
C ILE A 88 1.64 7.29 -5.63
N THR A 89 0.70 7.36 -6.58
CA THR A 89 0.65 6.43 -7.71
C THR A 89 1.93 6.47 -8.53
N GLU A 90 2.46 7.67 -8.85
CA GLU A 90 3.70 7.82 -9.61
C GLU A 90 4.93 7.23 -8.90
N LEU A 91 4.97 7.30 -7.56
CA LEU A 91 6.12 6.83 -6.77
C LEU A 91 6.06 5.34 -6.46
N THR A 92 4.86 4.81 -6.22
CA THR A 92 4.67 3.43 -5.73
C THR A 92 4.19 2.46 -6.81
N GLY A 93 3.66 2.98 -7.92
CA GLY A 93 3.00 2.18 -8.95
C GLY A 93 1.58 1.73 -8.59
N TYR A 94 1.11 1.95 -7.35
CA TYR A 94 -0.21 1.53 -6.88
C TYR A 94 -1.19 2.70 -6.83
N GLN A 95 -2.41 2.49 -7.33
CA GLN A 95 -3.47 3.50 -7.30
C GLN A 95 -4.30 3.43 -6.01
N PRO A 96 -4.24 4.44 -5.11
CA PRO A 96 -4.99 4.39 -3.84
C PRO A 96 -6.51 4.33 -4.00
N THR A 97 -7.03 4.72 -5.17
CA THR A 97 -8.47 4.70 -5.50
C THR A 97 -8.98 3.34 -5.93
N GLU A 98 -8.09 2.39 -6.26
CA GLU A 98 -8.46 1.03 -6.63
C GLU A 98 -8.33 0.12 -5.41
N GLY A 99 -9.37 -0.63 -5.07
CA GLY A 99 -9.40 -1.42 -3.83
C GLY A 99 -8.23 -2.39 -3.67
N ARG A 100 -7.76 -2.99 -4.78
CA ARG A 100 -6.63 -3.92 -4.77
C ARG A 100 -5.31 -3.23 -4.45
N SER A 101 -5.03 -2.15 -5.17
CA SER A 101 -3.87 -1.30 -4.95
C SER A 101 -3.89 -0.66 -3.56
N ALA A 102 -5.06 -0.22 -3.08
CA ALA A 102 -5.26 0.33 -1.74
C ALA A 102 -4.93 -0.70 -0.65
N PHE A 103 -5.31 -1.97 -0.82
CA PHE A 103 -4.94 -3.05 0.09
C PHE A 103 -3.42 -3.25 0.12
N THR A 104 -2.77 -3.32 -1.04
CA THR A 104 -1.29 -3.43 -1.11
C THR A 104 -0.60 -2.25 -0.43
N LEU A 105 -1.08 -1.03 -0.66
CA LEU A 105 -0.59 0.19 -0.02
C LEU A 105 -0.77 0.14 1.50
N GLN A 106 -1.92 -0.32 1.99
CA GLN A 106 -2.20 -0.47 3.42
C GLN A 106 -1.23 -1.45 4.08
N VAL A 107 -0.99 -2.61 3.46
CA VAL A 107 -0.04 -3.61 3.99
C VAL A 107 1.39 -3.05 3.98
N GLY A 108 1.82 -2.41 2.89
CA GLY A 108 3.15 -1.79 2.83
C GLY A 108 3.35 -0.69 3.88
N LEU A 109 2.33 0.12 4.12
CA LEU A 109 2.34 1.15 5.16
C LEU A 109 2.47 0.57 6.57
N ILE A 110 1.74 -0.52 6.87
CA ILE A 110 1.84 -1.22 8.17
C ILE A 110 3.24 -1.82 8.35
N LEU A 111 3.75 -2.54 7.34
CA LEU A 111 5.06 -3.17 7.41
C LEU A 111 6.19 -2.14 7.58
N GLY A 112 6.11 -1.01 6.89
CA GLY A 112 7.09 0.06 7.02
C GLY A 112 7.11 0.68 8.41
N ARG A 113 5.93 0.94 9.00
CA ARG A 113 5.82 1.43 10.40
C ARG A 113 6.40 0.42 11.40
N LEU A 114 6.16 -0.88 11.19
CA LEU A 114 6.75 -1.94 12.03
C LEU A 114 8.27 -2.02 11.89
N ALA A 115 8.80 -1.76 10.70
CA ALA A 115 10.24 -1.73 10.44
C ALA A 115 10.93 -0.48 11.03
N GLU A 116 10.26 0.68 11.01
CA GLU A 116 10.77 1.92 11.62
C GLU A 116 10.68 1.96 13.14
N ASN A 117 9.71 1.26 13.72
CA ASN A 117 9.50 1.21 15.15
C ASN A 117 9.73 -0.21 15.68
N PRO A 118 10.99 -0.69 15.70
CA PRO A 118 11.34 -2.05 16.09
C PRO A 118 11.25 -2.26 17.62
N LEU A 119 10.20 -1.77 18.30
CA LEU A 119 10.09 -1.91 19.75
C LEU A 119 10.12 -3.42 20.11
N THR A 120 11.17 -3.79 20.87
CA THR A 120 11.69 -5.12 21.27
C THR A 120 12.63 -5.85 20.30
#